data_AF-Q482W7-F1
#
_entry.id   AF-Q482W7-F1
#
_cell.length_a   1.000
_cell.length_b   1.000
_cell.length_c   1.000
_cell.angle_alpha   90.00
_cell.angle_beta   90.00
_cell.angle_gamma   90.00
#
_symmetry.space_group_name_H-M   'P 1'
#
loop_
_entity.id
_entity.type
_entity.pdbx_description
1 polymer ?
#
loop_
_entity_poly.entity_id
_entity_poly.type
_entity_poly.pdbx_seq_one_letter_code
_entity_poly.pdbx_strand_id
1 'polypeptide(L)'
;MFSFFANHSQRLQCNNFMDKLMNLSFKNTTVTLGLFFIFIGIVFLTVENTFYQYLDENLVLHESLFLPLGVLTIIIGTLLLVYSVLKKMFKSLNKRS
;
A
#
# COMPACT_ATOMS: atom_id res chain seq x y z
N MET A 1 19.00 -33.85 29.25
CA MET A 1 18.47 -32.66 29.96
C MET A 1 18.97 -31.35 29.34
N PHE A 2 20.27 -31.18 29.09
CA PHE A 2 20.83 -30.01 28.41
C PHE A 2 20.30 -29.77 26.97
N SER A 3 20.10 -30.83 26.18
CA SER A 3 19.54 -30.74 24.82
C SER A 3 18.10 -30.23 24.78
N PHE A 4 17.30 -30.52 25.81
CA PHE A 4 15.92 -30.04 25.93
C PHE A 4 15.87 -28.54 26.24
N PHE A 5 16.76 -28.06 27.11
CA PHE A 5 16.87 -26.64 27.48
C PHE A 5 17.37 -25.77 26.30
N ALA A 6 18.32 -26.29 25.52
CA ALA A 6 18.81 -25.63 24.30
C ALA A 6 17.71 -25.48 23.24
N ASN A 7 16.87 -26.51 23.04
CA ASN A 7 15.76 -26.46 22.08
C ASN A 7 14.70 -25.41 22.45
N HIS A 8 14.38 -25.31 23.74
CA HIS A 8 13.41 -24.32 24.24
C HIS A 8 13.91 -22.88 24.11
N SER A 9 15.20 -22.64 24.40
CA SER A 9 15.82 -21.31 24.23
C SER A 9 15.88 -20.88 22.76
N GLN A 10 16.22 -21.80 21.86
CA GLN A 10 16.24 -21.56 20.41
C GLN A 10 14.85 -21.23 19.85
N ARG A 11 13.79 -21.91 20.30
CA ARG A 11 12.40 -21.60 19.90
C ARG A 11 11.98 -20.19 20.32
N LEU A 12 12.32 -19.78 21.54
CA LEU A 12 11.99 -18.43 22.03
C LEU A 12 12.71 -17.34 21.21
N GLN A 13 13.96 -17.59 20.82
CA GLN A 13 14.73 -16.66 20.00
C GLN A 13 14.15 -16.53 18.58
N CYS A 14 13.68 -17.65 18.02
CA CYS A 14 13.02 -17.69 16.71
C CYS A 14 11.66 -16.98 16.71
N ASN A 15 10.84 -17.19 17.75
CA ASN A 15 9.56 -16.51 17.90
C ASN A 15 9.74 -15.00 18.02
N ASN A 16 10.63 -14.54 18.91
CA ASN A 16 10.92 -13.12 19.07
C ASN A 16 11.48 -12.47 17.78
N PHE A 17 12.23 -13.23 16.97
CA PHE A 17 12.72 -12.77 15.68
C PHE A 17 11.62 -12.65 14.64
N MET A 18 10.75 -13.66 14.54
CA MET A 18 9.59 -13.65 13.64
C MET A 18 8.59 -12.56 14.01
N ASP A 19 8.35 -12.33 15.30
CA ASP A 19 7.51 -11.23 15.79
C ASP A 19 8.10 -9.87 15.40
N LYS A 20 9.43 -9.74 15.46
CA LYS A 20 10.13 -8.52 15.05
C LYS A 20 10.08 -8.29 13.53
N LEU A 21 10.20 -9.36 12.73
CA LEU A 21 10.06 -9.31 11.27
C LEU A 21 8.62 -8.90 10.87
N MET A 22 7.63 -9.49 11.51
CA MET A 22 6.22 -9.22 11.24
C MET A 22 5.86 -7.77 11.59
N ASN A 23 6.32 -7.26 12.74
CA ASN A 23 6.07 -5.88 13.17
C ASN A 23 6.81 -4.83 12.33
N LEU A 24 8.00 -5.15 11.80
CA LEU A 24 8.73 -4.25 10.90
C LEU A 24 8.01 -4.07 9.57
N SER A 25 7.40 -5.15 9.06
CA SER A 25 6.56 -5.11 7.86
C SER A 25 5.37 -4.17 8.09
N PHE A 26 4.63 -4.38 9.20
CA PHE A 26 3.40 -3.64 9.53
C PHE A 26 3.56 -2.13 9.76
N LYS A 27 4.75 -1.66 10.17
CA LYS A 27 4.97 -0.24 10.49
C LYS A 27 4.91 0.68 9.26
N ASN A 28 5.28 0.17 8.09
CA ASN A 28 5.25 0.90 6.82
C ASN A 28 4.25 0.31 5.80
N THR A 29 3.50 -0.74 6.16
CA THR A 29 2.61 -1.41 5.20
C THR A 29 1.52 -0.50 4.69
N THR A 30 0.93 0.37 5.52
CA THR A 30 -0.16 1.26 5.08
C THR A 30 0.32 2.25 4.01
N VAL A 31 1.53 2.80 4.17
CA VAL A 31 2.14 3.70 3.19
C VAL A 31 2.52 2.95 1.92
N THR A 32 3.11 1.76 2.06
CA THR A 32 3.51 0.91 0.94
C THR A 32 2.29 0.47 0.12
N LEU A 33 1.19 0.10 0.81
CA LEU A 33 -0.07 -0.27 0.18
C LEU A 33 -0.71 0.92 -0.55
N GLY A 34 -0.70 2.11 0.05
CA GLY A 34 -1.17 3.34 -0.61
C GLY A 34 -0.38 3.65 -1.88
N LEU A 35 0.95 3.55 -1.83
CA LEU A 35 1.82 3.72 -3.00
C LEU A 35 1.55 2.68 -4.09
N PHE A 36 1.30 1.42 -3.70
CA PHE A 36 0.96 0.36 -4.63
C PHE A 36 -0.37 0.64 -5.37
N PHE A 37 -1.40 1.10 -4.66
CA PHE A 37 -2.66 1.51 -5.28
C PHE A 37 -2.50 2.69 -6.23
N ILE A 38 -1.70 3.69 -5.87
CA ILE A 38 -1.38 4.82 -6.75
C ILE A 38 -0.65 4.33 -8.01
N PHE A 39 0.33 3.45 -7.84
CA PHE A 39 1.08 2.89 -8.96
C PHE A 39 0.17 2.15 -9.94
N ILE A 40 -0.72 1.29 -9.44
CA ILE A 40 -1.73 0.60 -10.26
C ILE A 40 -2.61 1.60 -11.01
N GLY A 41 -3.10 2.64 -10.33
CA GLY A 41 -3.97 3.63 -10.96
C GLY A 41 -3.27 4.43 -12.07
N ILE A 42 -1.98 4.75 -11.91
CA ILE A 42 -1.17 5.37 -12.95
C ILE A 42 -1.02 4.44 -14.16
N VAL A 43 -0.80 3.13 -13.93
CA VAL A 43 -0.75 2.15 -15.02
C VAL A 43 -2.08 2.13 -15.78
N PHE A 44 -3.22 2.09 -15.08
CA PHE A 44 -4.52 2.13 -15.74
C PHE A 44 -4.76 3.42 -16.54
N LEU A 45 -4.38 4.59 -16.02
CA LEU A 45 -4.45 5.85 -16.77
C LEU A 45 -3.53 5.87 -17.99
N THR A 46 -2.35 5.25 -17.89
CA THR A 46 -1.40 5.18 -19.01
C THR A 46 -1.95 4.28 -20.12
N VAL A 47 -2.54 3.14 -19.76
CA VAL A 47 -3.23 2.26 -20.71
C VAL A 47 -4.41 2.98 -21.35
N GLU A 48 -5.23 3.69 -20.56
CA GLU A 48 -6.33 4.50 -21.06
C GLU A 48 -5.87 5.50 -22.14
N ASN A 49 -4.86 6.30 -21.80
CA ASN A 49 -4.33 7.32 -22.71
C ASN A 49 -3.71 6.73 -23.98
N THR A 50 -3.17 5.51 -23.91
CA THR A 50 -2.48 4.87 -25.05
C THR A 50 -3.44 4.14 -25.99
N PHE A 51 -4.46 3.47 -25.44
CA PHE A 51 -5.31 2.55 -26.21
C PHE A 51 -6.73 3.07 -26.45
N TYR A 52 -7.27 3.92 -25.56
CA TYR A 52 -8.70 4.26 -25.54
C TYR A 52 -8.98 5.74 -25.83
N GLN A 53 -7.98 6.61 -25.73
CA GLN A 53 -8.15 8.07 -25.92
C GLN A 53 -8.11 8.55 -27.37
N TYR A 54 -8.42 7.68 -28.33
CA TYR A 54 -8.52 8.02 -29.75
C TYR A 54 -9.97 8.35 -30.13
N LEU A 55 -10.15 9.35 -31.01
CA LEU A 55 -11.44 9.69 -31.59
C LEU A 55 -11.69 8.77 -32.77
N ASP A 56 -12.73 7.94 -32.70
CA ASP A 56 -13.11 7.08 -33.82
C ASP A 56 -13.57 7.93 -35.03
N GLU A 57 -13.68 7.33 -36.21
CA GLU A 57 -14.12 7.99 -37.45
C GLU A 57 -15.49 8.68 -37.32
N ASN A 58 -16.28 8.25 -36.34
CA ASN A 58 -17.58 8.81 -35.98
C ASN A 58 -17.51 9.96 -34.97
N LEU A 59 -16.31 10.46 -34.62
CA LEU A 59 -16.04 11.43 -33.56
C LEU A 59 -16.53 10.97 -32.17
N VAL A 60 -16.78 9.67 -32.01
CA VAL A 60 -17.19 9.07 -30.74
C VAL A 60 -15.94 8.70 -29.96
N LEU A 61 -15.88 9.12 -28.70
CA LEU A 61 -14.82 8.75 -27.79
C LEU A 61 -15.07 7.32 -27.31
N HIS A 62 -14.07 6.45 -27.44
CA HIS A 62 -14.21 5.06 -27.00
C HIS A 62 -14.07 5.01 -25.47
N GLU A 63 -15.20 5.15 -24.78
CA GLU A 63 -15.22 5.18 -23.32
C GLU A 63 -14.91 3.80 -22.72
N SER A 64 -13.86 3.76 -21.92
CA SER A 64 -13.33 2.56 -21.30
C SER A 64 -13.55 2.60 -19.79
N LEU A 65 -13.69 1.43 -19.17
CA LEU A 65 -13.77 1.33 -17.71
C LEU A 65 -12.41 1.58 -17.03
N PHE A 66 -11.30 1.62 -17.76
CA PHE A 66 -9.98 1.84 -17.18
C PHE A 66 -9.80 3.26 -16.62
N LEU A 67 -10.46 4.28 -17.20
CA LEU A 67 -10.44 5.64 -16.65
C LEU A 67 -11.13 5.73 -15.27
N PRO A 68 -12.40 5.32 -15.09
CA PRO A 68 -13.03 5.35 -13.77
C PRO A 68 -12.33 4.44 -12.75
N LEU A 69 -11.85 3.25 -13.16
CA LEU A 69 -11.07 2.38 -12.26
C LEU A 69 -9.70 2.96 -11.87
N GLY A 70 -9.00 3.58 -12.82
CA GLY A 70 -7.73 4.26 -12.57
C GLY A 70 -7.89 5.42 -11.59
N VAL A 71 -8.92 6.24 -11.77
CA VAL A 71 -9.22 7.35 -10.86
C VAL A 71 -9.60 6.84 -9.46
N LEU A 72 -10.47 5.83 -9.36
CA LEU A 72 -10.87 5.25 -8.07
C LEU A 72 -9.68 4.68 -7.28
N THR A 73 -8.78 3.96 -7.96
CA THR A 73 -7.59 3.37 -7.33
C THR A 73 -6.62 4.44 -6.83
N ILE A 74 -6.43 5.54 -7.57
CA ILE A 74 -5.64 6.69 -7.11
C ILE A 74 -6.29 7.37 -5.90
N ILE A 75 -7.60 7.57 -5.91
CA ILE A 75 -8.34 8.17 -4.77
C ILE A 75 -8.12 7.34 -3.51
N ILE A 76 -8.30 6.02 -3.58
CA ILE A 76 -8.09 5.10 -2.45
C ILE A 76 -6.64 5.17 -1.95
N GLY A 77 -5.66 5.10 -2.86
CA GLY A 77 -4.25 5.17 -2.50
C GLY A 77 -3.87 6.50 -1.85
N THR A 78 -4.43 7.61 -2.34
CA THR A 78 -4.22 8.95 -1.78
C THR A 78 -4.83 9.07 -0.38
N LEU A 79 -6.06 8.60 -0.19
CA LEU A 79 -6.72 8.58 1.13
C LEU A 79 -5.90 7.80 2.17
N LEU A 80 -5.36 6.64 1.79
CA LEU A 80 -4.47 5.84 2.64
C LEU A 80 -3.20 6.59 3.04
N LEU A 81 -2.58 7.33 2.12
CA LEU A 81 -1.41 8.15 2.40
C LEU A 81 -1.74 9.33 3.32
N VAL A 82 -2.81 10.07 3.03
CA VAL A 82 -3.26 11.20 3.86
C VAL A 82 -3.57 10.74 5.28
N TYR A 83 -4.30 9.64 5.44
CA TYR A 83 -4.59 9.04 6.74
C TYR A 83 -3.30 8.68 7.49
N SER A 84 -2.33 8.09 6.81
CA SER A 84 -1.04 7.71 7.40
C SER A 84 -0.25 8.93 7.89
N VAL A 85 -0.25 10.02 7.11
CA VAL A 85 0.40 11.29 7.49
C VAL A 85 -0.30 11.91 8.69
N LEU A 86 -1.62 12.04 8.66
CA LEU A 86 -2.40 12.59 9.76
C LEU A 86 -2.15 11.81 11.06
N LYS A 87 -2.24 10.47 11.01
CA LYS A 87 -1.97 9.61 12.16
C LYS A 87 -0.57 9.84 12.75
N LYS A 88 0.43 10.04 11.90
CA LYS A 88 1.81 10.33 12.32
C LYS A 88 1.92 11.73 12.95
N MET A 89 1.25 12.73 12.38
CA MET A 89 1.19 14.10 12.93
C MET A 89 0.53 14.11 14.31
N PHE A 90 -0.66 13.52 14.46
CA PHE A 90 -1.36 13.42 15.74
C PHE A 90 -0.54 12.69 16.81
N LYS A 91 0.11 11.57 16.45
CA LYS A 91 1.01 10.86 17.37
C LYS A 91 2.21 11.71 17.79
N SER A 92 2.74 12.52 16.88
CA SER A 92 3.86 13.43 17.18
C SER A 92 3.43 14.56 18.12
N LEU A 93 2.20 15.07 17.97
CA LEU A 93 1.64 16.11 18.84
C LEU A 93 1.37 15.56 20.24
N ASN A 94 0.74 14.39 20.36
CA ASN A 94 0.41 13.77 21.65
C ASN A 94 1.64 13.28 22.43
N LYS A 95 2.79 13.09 21.77
CA LYS A 95 4.05 12.73 22.44
C LYS A 95 4.76 13.96 23.06
N ARG A 96 4.30 15.17 22.73
CA ARG A 96 4.89 16.44 23.16
C ARG A 96 4.09 17.15 24.26
N SER A 97 2.90 16.65 24.58
CA SER A 97 2.11 17.03 25.76
C SER A 97 2.27 16.00 26.86
#